data_AF-A0A7Y3U2S9-F1
#
_entry.id   AF-A0A7Y3U2S9-F1
#
_cell.length_a   1.000
_cell.length_b   1.000
_cell.length_c   1.000
_cell.angle_alpha   90.00
_cell.angle_beta   90.00
_cell.angle_gamma   90.00
#
_symmetry.space_group_name_H-M   'P 1'
#
loop_
_entity.id
_entity.type
_entity.pdbx_description
1 polymer ?
#
loop_
_entity_poly.entity_id
_entity_poly.type
_entity_poly.pdbx_seq_one_letter_code
_entity_poly.pdbx_strand_id
1 'polypeptide(L)'
;MRYIPIAISFLLTFPVVSVFAQDTRQVEIFARHGVLEDVPENTFAALERVAELGIDGIEIDIRQTKDNQLILMCDETIDRTTDGKGRVDQLLYAEIQQYDAGLWRGIAFRKERVPLLSDVLKFCKVNDLKLILNAKQACLEKQVLDLVNKFGMSSQVYLWGTLRNLNTEDAESYGKELVFVSPEEMAEEKINLIHEEKKYAFSVILENDDRKTIKECVKRGADVILVDYPCVAMDILNMKSQINVKGRPGKREISGSRQDANNNAGYLQGQVKNLVKTMEGADSDKAKTAAMALMVLPQRYTAPPLLKLLEDKKPQVKQNAAWALGFCGDDSIAAYVQDLLKDKNTAVRREAVLALKRLGAKQSVPALAEALKTETDPDVKYDIARAFGTLGDQSTVFTLSTLLTKEKSWYVKSGCVEALGHIGSDKAMNILAKILVTDAGEDAIWARTKAAWALAAIGEKSIPLLTAALNDNEEVTRRRAGWALVKIGSPSTKALIASLREINKYARERAAQILGWIGDERAVTSLIWALKDKEPSVVGSAAWALGRIGNPKALSALHGLINNNNEDVRANAVEAVERIVAKTEKTAYYTEPAQKP
;
A
#
# COMPACT_ATOMS: atom_id res chain seq x y z
N MET A 1 44.49 -62.33 39.40
CA MET A 1 43.02 -62.51 39.53
C MET A 1 42.47 -61.20 40.09
N ARG A 2 41.98 -60.26 39.27
CA ARG A 2 40.61 -60.07 38.72
C ARG A 2 39.48 -59.92 39.77
N TYR A 3 39.15 -58.66 40.04
CA TYR A 3 37.84 -57.97 40.14
C TYR A 3 36.54 -58.75 40.39
N ILE A 4 35.69 -58.21 41.28
CA ILE A 4 34.38 -57.54 41.00
C ILE A 4 33.91 -56.82 42.29
N PRO A 5 33.43 -55.56 42.25
CA PRO A 5 32.42 -55.09 43.20
C PRO A 5 31.12 -54.68 42.49
N ILE A 6 30.01 -55.07 43.13
CA ILE A 6 28.62 -54.84 42.71
C ILE A 6 28.19 -53.43 43.15
N ALA A 7 27.63 -52.66 42.22
CA ALA A 7 27.06 -51.35 42.46
C ALA A 7 25.66 -51.46 43.09
N ILE A 8 25.44 -50.77 44.22
CA ILE A 8 24.11 -50.57 44.82
C ILE A 8 23.70 -49.12 44.54
N SER A 9 22.62 -48.99 43.78
CA SER A 9 21.99 -47.74 43.36
C SER A 9 21.23 -47.10 44.52
N PHE A 10 21.49 -45.82 44.80
CA PHE A 10 20.74 -45.01 45.75
C PHE A 10 19.53 -44.38 45.03
N LEU A 11 18.32 -44.78 45.44
CA LEU A 11 17.06 -44.12 45.08
C LEU A 11 16.93 -42.80 45.87
N LEU A 12 16.96 -41.67 45.17
CA LEU A 12 16.53 -40.37 45.70
C LEU A 12 15.12 -40.07 45.18
N THR A 13 14.14 -40.15 46.08
CA THR A 13 12.77 -39.69 45.85
C THR A 13 12.70 -38.17 45.99
N PHE A 14 12.49 -37.45 44.88
CA PHE A 14 12.07 -36.05 44.90
C PHE A 14 10.54 -35.97 44.98
N PRO A 15 9.96 -35.02 45.73
CA PRO A 15 8.52 -34.78 45.68
C PRO A 15 8.16 -34.18 44.32
N VAL A 16 7.18 -34.80 43.66
CA VAL A 16 6.54 -34.29 42.45
C VAL A 16 5.78 -33.01 42.83
N VAL A 17 6.43 -31.87 42.69
CA VAL A 17 5.74 -30.60 42.50
C VAL A 17 5.35 -30.59 41.02
N SER A 18 4.06 -30.80 40.74
CA SER A 18 3.49 -30.57 39.42
C SER A 18 3.61 -29.08 39.09
N VAL A 19 4.73 -28.72 38.47
CA VAL A 19 4.91 -27.43 37.81
C VAL A 19 4.06 -27.51 36.54
N PHE A 20 2.78 -27.15 36.65
CA PHE A 20 2.05 -26.66 35.49
C PHE A 20 2.70 -25.32 35.13
N ALA A 21 3.73 -25.38 34.29
CA ALA A 21 4.23 -24.22 33.60
C ALA A 21 3.08 -23.73 32.71
N GLN A 22 2.43 -22.64 33.10
CA GLN A 22 1.65 -21.86 32.14
C GLN A 22 2.66 -21.30 31.13
N ASP A 23 2.79 -22.00 30.02
CA ASP A 23 3.51 -21.58 28.83
C ASP A 23 2.78 -20.31 28.33
N THR A 24 3.20 -19.12 28.77
CA THR A 24 2.61 -17.86 28.29
C THR A 24 3.12 -17.59 26.88
N ARG A 25 2.65 -18.39 25.92
CA ARG A 25 2.93 -18.20 24.50
C ARG A 25 2.38 -16.84 24.09
N GLN A 26 3.27 -15.98 23.59
CA GLN A 26 2.86 -14.71 23.01
C GLN A 26 2.08 -15.01 21.74
N VAL A 27 0.90 -14.40 21.60
CA VAL A 27 0.04 -14.62 20.43
C VAL A 27 0.71 -14.02 19.21
N GLU A 28 0.88 -14.84 18.17
CA GLU A 28 1.50 -14.47 16.90
C GLU A 28 0.42 -13.99 15.92
N ILE A 29 0.67 -12.87 15.24
CA ILE A 29 -0.24 -12.30 14.25
C ILE A 29 0.27 -12.54 12.84
N PHE A 30 -0.61 -13.11 12.02
CA PHE A 30 -0.35 -13.37 10.62
C PHE A 30 -1.27 -12.54 9.74
N ALA A 31 -0.73 -11.99 8.64
CA ALA A 31 -1.52 -11.34 7.61
C ALA A 31 -1.90 -12.32 6.49
N ARG A 32 -3.16 -12.33 6.06
CA ARG A 32 -3.65 -13.21 4.97
C ARG A 32 -3.22 -12.69 3.60
N HIS A 33 -2.45 -13.48 2.86
CA HIS A 33 -1.92 -13.15 1.53
C HIS A 33 -1.12 -11.81 1.46
N GLY A 34 -0.69 -11.29 2.62
CA GLY A 34 -0.11 -9.96 2.79
C GLY A 34 -1.11 -8.93 3.33
N VAL A 35 -0.95 -7.66 2.96
CA VAL A 35 -1.85 -6.57 3.39
C VAL A 35 -2.83 -6.28 2.26
N LEU A 36 -4.07 -6.78 2.40
CA LEU A 36 -5.07 -6.86 1.32
C LEU A 36 -5.46 -5.53 0.65
N GLU A 37 -5.22 -4.38 1.28
CA GLU A 37 -5.66 -3.09 0.77
C GLU A 37 -4.55 -2.28 0.07
N ASP A 38 -3.30 -2.37 0.54
CA ASP A 38 -2.24 -1.43 0.15
C ASP A 38 -1.29 -1.96 -0.92
N VAL A 39 -1.18 -3.28 -1.07
CA VAL A 39 -0.15 -3.95 -1.89
C VAL A 39 -0.73 -5.11 -2.72
N PRO A 40 -0.13 -5.47 -3.86
CA PRO A 40 -0.61 -6.60 -4.66
C PRO A 40 -0.31 -7.92 -3.94
N GLU A 41 -1.34 -8.72 -3.68
CA GLU A 41 -1.18 -10.06 -3.12
C GLU A 41 -0.31 -10.95 -4.03
N ASN A 42 0.29 -11.99 -3.47
CA ASN A 42 1.15 -12.94 -4.20
C ASN A 42 2.40 -12.30 -4.86
N THR A 43 2.97 -11.24 -4.26
CA THR A 43 4.16 -10.53 -4.75
C THR A 43 5.20 -10.29 -3.65
N PHE A 44 6.40 -9.82 -4.02
CA PHE A 44 7.40 -9.40 -3.03
C PHE A 44 7.01 -8.09 -2.32
N ALA A 45 6.30 -7.18 -2.99
CA ALA A 45 5.75 -5.98 -2.34
C ALA A 45 4.85 -6.34 -1.14
N ALA A 46 4.08 -7.43 -1.23
CA ALA A 46 3.28 -7.92 -0.10
C ALA A 46 4.16 -8.42 1.07
N LEU A 47 5.25 -9.13 0.78
CA LEU A 47 6.20 -9.65 1.77
C LEU A 47 6.98 -8.53 2.46
N GLU A 48 7.45 -7.55 1.67
CA GLU A 48 8.14 -6.35 2.16
C GLU A 48 7.22 -5.54 3.07
N ARG A 49 5.95 -5.39 2.68
CA ARG A 49 4.97 -4.68 3.50
C ARG A 49 4.73 -5.34 4.86
N VAL A 50 4.67 -6.67 4.89
CA VAL A 50 4.57 -7.43 6.15
C VAL A 50 5.81 -7.20 7.02
N ALA A 51 7.01 -7.24 6.44
CA ALA A 51 8.26 -6.96 7.15
C ALA A 51 8.28 -5.53 7.72
N GLU A 52 7.83 -4.53 6.95
CA GLU A 52 7.74 -3.13 7.38
C GLU A 52 6.79 -2.91 8.56
N LEU A 53 5.69 -3.67 8.60
CA LEU A 53 4.70 -3.57 9.68
C LEU A 53 5.18 -4.21 10.99
N GLY A 54 6.21 -5.06 10.95
CA GLY A 54 6.74 -5.74 12.12
C GLY A 54 5.78 -6.74 12.76
N ILE A 55 4.92 -7.37 11.96
CA ILE A 55 4.06 -8.48 12.40
C ILE A 55 4.80 -9.81 12.32
N ASP A 56 4.33 -10.84 13.05
CA ASP A 56 5.06 -12.10 13.21
C ASP A 56 5.18 -12.92 11.93
N GLY A 57 4.21 -12.83 11.01
CA GLY A 57 4.25 -13.60 9.79
C GLY A 57 3.16 -13.31 8.77
N ILE A 58 3.17 -14.13 7.72
CA ILE A 58 2.25 -14.05 6.57
C ILE A 58 1.73 -15.44 6.20
N GLU A 59 0.45 -15.52 5.85
CA GLU A 59 -0.14 -16.71 5.26
C GLU A 59 -0.06 -16.63 3.74
N ILE A 60 0.36 -17.74 3.13
CA ILE A 60 0.67 -17.82 1.71
C ILE A 60 0.10 -19.10 1.12
N ASP A 61 -0.60 -18.91 0.00
CA ASP A 61 -1.12 -19.99 -0.81
C ASP A 61 -0.13 -20.44 -1.88
N ILE A 62 0.02 -21.76 -2.02
CA ILE A 62 0.99 -22.37 -2.93
C ILE A 62 0.28 -23.20 -4.00
N ARG A 63 0.75 -23.04 -5.24
CA ARG A 63 0.47 -23.92 -6.37
C ARG A 63 1.76 -24.27 -7.12
N GLN A 64 1.67 -25.26 -7.98
CA GLN A 64 2.77 -25.81 -8.76
C GLN A 64 2.52 -25.54 -10.24
N THR A 65 3.55 -25.07 -10.93
CA THR A 65 3.55 -24.85 -12.38
C THR A 65 3.75 -26.15 -13.14
N LYS A 66 3.57 -26.11 -14.47
CA LYS A 66 3.80 -27.25 -15.38
C LYS A 66 5.21 -27.85 -15.27
N ASP A 67 6.21 -27.04 -14.95
CA ASP A 67 7.62 -27.42 -14.74
C ASP A 67 7.98 -27.69 -13.26
N ASN A 68 6.98 -28.06 -12.46
CA ASN A 68 7.11 -28.47 -11.07
C ASN A 68 7.67 -27.38 -10.13
N GLN A 69 7.57 -26.10 -10.49
CA GLN A 69 8.00 -25.00 -9.61
C GLN A 69 6.86 -24.61 -8.66
N LEU A 70 7.17 -24.42 -7.39
CA LEU A 70 6.21 -23.95 -6.38
C LEU A 70 6.18 -22.42 -6.38
N ILE A 71 5.01 -21.85 -6.60
CA ILE A 71 4.77 -20.40 -6.69
C ILE A 71 3.70 -19.94 -5.71
N LEU A 72 3.69 -18.64 -5.45
CA LEU A 72 2.64 -17.96 -4.69
C LEU A 72 1.39 -17.77 -5.55
N MET A 73 0.32 -18.51 -5.28
CA MET A 73 -0.94 -18.35 -6.00
C MET A 73 -2.11 -19.02 -5.26
N CYS A 74 -3.20 -18.26 -5.08
CA CYS A 74 -4.45 -18.78 -4.53
C CYS A 74 -5.31 -19.47 -5.60
N ASP A 75 -5.53 -18.74 -6.71
CA ASP A 75 -6.45 -19.12 -7.78
C ASP A 75 -5.88 -20.24 -8.67
N GLU A 76 -6.74 -21.01 -9.33
CA GLU A 76 -6.30 -22.02 -10.31
C GLU A 76 -5.67 -21.40 -11.57
N THR A 77 -5.92 -20.12 -11.81
CA THR A 77 -5.44 -19.34 -12.95
C THR A 77 -4.70 -18.09 -12.48
N ILE A 78 -3.83 -17.54 -13.34
CA ILE A 78 -3.11 -16.29 -13.06
C ILE A 78 -3.94 -15.03 -13.40
N ASP A 79 -5.16 -15.23 -13.87
CA ASP A 79 -5.99 -14.26 -14.58
C ASP A 79 -6.39 -13.03 -13.79
N ARG A 80 -6.52 -13.16 -12.46
CA ARG A 80 -7.05 -12.13 -11.57
C ARG A 80 -5.95 -11.22 -11.03
N THR A 81 -4.78 -11.80 -10.73
CA THR A 81 -3.67 -11.15 -10.03
C THR A 81 -2.48 -10.85 -10.93
N THR A 82 -2.61 -11.09 -12.24
CA THR A 82 -1.58 -10.75 -13.23
C THR A 82 -2.21 -10.18 -14.50
N ASP A 83 -1.38 -9.61 -15.39
CA ASP A 83 -1.79 -9.24 -16.75
C ASP A 83 -1.76 -10.41 -17.76
N GLY A 84 -1.41 -11.62 -17.29
CA GLY A 84 -1.44 -12.87 -18.05
C GLY A 84 -2.77 -13.61 -17.99
N LYS A 85 -2.86 -14.73 -18.73
CA LYS A 85 -4.01 -15.62 -18.74
C LYS A 85 -3.59 -17.08 -18.79
N GLY A 86 -4.30 -17.94 -18.07
CA GLY A 86 -4.13 -19.40 -18.14
C GLY A 86 -4.07 -20.08 -16.77
N ARG A 87 -4.23 -21.40 -16.78
CA ARG A 87 -4.13 -22.24 -15.58
C ARG A 87 -2.69 -22.41 -15.14
N VAL A 88 -2.46 -22.35 -13.83
CA VAL A 88 -1.11 -22.46 -13.24
C VAL A 88 -0.45 -23.80 -13.61
N ASP A 89 -1.21 -24.90 -13.55
CA ASP A 89 -0.75 -26.26 -13.86
C ASP A 89 -0.43 -26.49 -15.35
N GLN A 90 -0.76 -25.54 -16.23
CA GLN A 90 -0.54 -25.61 -17.68
C GLN A 90 0.55 -24.66 -18.18
N LEU A 91 1.03 -23.75 -17.33
CA LEU A 91 2.03 -22.75 -17.67
C LEU A 91 3.38 -23.10 -17.03
N LEU A 92 4.48 -22.83 -17.75
CA LEU A 92 5.82 -22.87 -17.20
C LEU A 92 6.06 -21.65 -16.30
N TYR A 93 6.87 -21.79 -15.26
CA TYR A 93 7.21 -20.64 -14.42
C TYR A 93 7.85 -19.49 -15.21
N ALA A 94 8.71 -19.81 -16.20
CA ALA A 94 9.32 -18.82 -17.07
C ALA A 94 8.31 -18.02 -17.93
N GLU A 95 7.12 -18.57 -18.18
CA GLU A 95 6.02 -17.86 -18.84
C GLU A 95 5.31 -16.95 -17.83
N ILE A 96 5.00 -17.48 -16.63
CA ILE A 96 4.34 -16.73 -15.56
C ILE A 96 5.16 -15.50 -15.14
N GLN A 97 6.49 -15.65 -15.06
CA GLN A 97 7.41 -14.57 -14.66
C GLN A 97 7.50 -13.42 -15.68
N GLN A 98 6.93 -13.55 -16.87
CA GLN A 98 6.86 -12.44 -17.83
C GLN A 98 5.74 -11.46 -17.47
N TYR A 99 4.69 -11.95 -16.83
CA TYR A 99 3.50 -11.18 -16.49
C TYR A 99 3.71 -10.27 -15.28
N ASP A 100 3.05 -9.12 -15.31
CA ASP A 100 3.03 -8.14 -14.25
C ASP A 100 2.01 -8.54 -13.19
N ALA A 101 2.48 -8.82 -11.98
CA ALA A 101 1.66 -9.23 -10.84
C ALA A 101 1.26 -8.06 -9.92
N GLY A 102 1.61 -6.81 -10.25
CA GLY A 102 1.36 -5.66 -9.38
C GLY A 102 0.54 -4.54 -10.01
N LEU A 103 0.52 -4.43 -11.34
CA LEU A 103 -0.16 -3.34 -12.06
C LEU A 103 -1.65 -3.27 -11.74
N TRP A 104 -2.31 -4.41 -11.49
CA TRP A 104 -3.72 -4.49 -11.11
C TRP A 104 -4.01 -3.82 -9.76
N ARG A 105 -3.02 -3.76 -8.86
CA ARG A 105 -3.12 -3.01 -7.59
C ARG A 105 -2.83 -1.52 -7.80
N GLY A 106 -1.85 -1.20 -8.64
CA GLY A 106 -1.52 0.18 -8.95
C GLY A 106 -0.20 0.33 -9.67
N ILE A 107 -0.02 1.48 -10.34
CA ILE A 107 1.17 1.72 -11.16
C ILE A 107 2.47 1.80 -10.37
N ALA A 108 2.38 2.05 -9.05
CA ALA A 108 3.53 2.02 -8.14
C ALA A 108 4.16 0.62 -8.05
N PHE A 109 3.37 -0.44 -8.26
CA PHE A 109 3.79 -1.84 -8.22
C PHE A 109 4.00 -2.43 -9.61
N ARG A 110 4.09 -1.58 -10.64
CA ARG A 110 4.39 -2.04 -11.98
C ARG A 110 5.74 -2.76 -11.96
N LYS A 111 5.77 -3.91 -12.63
CA LYS A 111 6.87 -4.87 -12.72
C LYS A 111 7.03 -5.82 -11.55
N GLU A 112 6.10 -5.84 -10.59
CA GLU A 112 6.03 -6.96 -9.65
C GLU A 112 5.82 -8.28 -10.39
N ARG A 113 6.26 -9.37 -9.77
CA ARG A 113 6.23 -10.73 -10.32
C ARG A 113 5.69 -11.70 -9.29
N VAL A 114 5.10 -12.79 -9.78
CA VAL A 114 4.72 -13.92 -8.94
C VAL A 114 5.98 -14.65 -8.45
N PRO A 115 6.27 -14.69 -7.15
CA PRO A 115 7.50 -15.28 -6.62
C PRO A 115 7.49 -16.82 -6.61
N LEU A 116 8.69 -17.40 -6.65
CA LEU A 116 8.93 -18.79 -6.24
C LEU A 116 8.88 -18.91 -4.71
N LEU A 117 8.32 -20.01 -4.22
CA LEU A 117 8.34 -20.33 -2.79
C LEU A 117 9.78 -20.37 -2.23
N SER A 118 10.75 -20.80 -3.01
CA SER A 118 12.16 -20.81 -2.59
C SER A 118 12.72 -19.42 -2.30
N ASP A 119 12.29 -18.41 -3.05
CA ASP A 119 12.77 -17.05 -2.84
C ASP A 119 12.03 -16.38 -1.69
N VAL A 120 10.75 -16.73 -1.50
CA VAL A 120 9.98 -16.33 -0.32
C VAL A 120 10.56 -16.89 0.97
N LEU A 121 10.93 -18.17 1.01
CA LEU A 121 11.58 -18.76 2.19
C LEU A 121 12.91 -18.06 2.50
N LYS A 122 13.75 -17.79 1.49
CA LYS A 122 14.98 -17.01 1.71
C LYS A 122 14.68 -15.64 2.30
N PHE A 123 13.70 -14.93 1.73
CA PHE A 123 13.31 -13.60 2.19
C PHE A 123 12.81 -13.64 3.64
N CYS A 124 11.89 -14.54 3.95
CA CYS A 124 11.34 -14.67 5.30
C CYS A 124 12.41 -15.05 6.32
N LYS A 125 13.34 -15.94 5.97
CA LYS A 125 14.48 -16.27 6.83
C LYS A 125 15.37 -15.08 7.15
N VAL A 126 15.66 -14.24 6.15
CA VAL A 126 16.50 -13.04 6.31
C VAL A 126 15.81 -11.98 7.17
N ASN A 127 14.48 -11.86 7.05
CA ASN A 127 13.68 -10.86 7.75
C ASN A 127 13.03 -11.38 9.05
N ASP A 128 13.40 -12.58 9.50
CA ASP A 128 12.84 -13.27 10.67
C ASP A 128 11.29 -13.35 10.68
N LEU A 129 10.70 -13.54 9.50
CA LEU A 129 9.26 -13.70 9.32
C LEU A 129 8.86 -15.17 9.36
N LYS A 130 7.75 -15.46 10.04
CA LYS A 130 7.11 -16.78 10.02
C LYS A 130 6.12 -16.91 8.88
N LEU A 131 5.83 -18.15 8.49
CA LEU A 131 4.96 -18.47 7.37
C LEU A 131 3.87 -19.45 7.79
N ILE A 132 2.63 -19.19 7.36
CA ILE A 132 1.60 -20.23 7.28
C ILE A 132 1.53 -20.63 5.81
N LEU A 133 1.90 -21.87 5.51
CA LEU A 133 1.84 -22.40 4.15
C LEU A 133 0.56 -23.20 3.97
N ASN A 134 -0.14 -22.90 2.87
CA ASN A 134 -1.38 -23.56 2.49
C ASN A 134 -1.29 -24.03 1.03
N ALA A 135 -1.33 -25.34 0.79
CA ALA A 135 -1.34 -25.86 -0.57
C ALA A 135 -2.76 -25.89 -1.14
N LYS A 136 -2.96 -25.31 -2.32
CA LYS A 136 -4.27 -25.27 -3.01
C LYS A 136 -4.50 -26.43 -3.96
N GLN A 137 -3.67 -27.46 -3.86
CA GLN A 137 -3.77 -28.71 -4.60
C GLN A 137 -3.17 -29.84 -3.76
N ALA A 138 -3.56 -31.08 -4.07
CA ALA A 138 -3.04 -32.26 -3.39
C ALA A 138 -1.60 -32.58 -3.83
N CYS A 139 -0.92 -33.45 -3.08
CA CYS A 139 0.35 -34.07 -3.44
C CYS A 139 1.56 -33.12 -3.48
N LEU A 140 1.49 -31.94 -2.86
CA LEU A 140 2.63 -31.03 -2.72
C LEU A 140 3.40 -31.19 -1.41
N GLU A 141 2.90 -32.00 -0.49
CA GLU A 141 3.31 -32.01 0.91
C GLU A 141 4.80 -32.31 1.04
N LYS A 142 5.28 -33.36 0.38
CA LYS A 142 6.70 -33.73 0.37
C LYS A 142 7.59 -32.65 -0.28
N GLN A 143 7.16 -32.10 -1.42
CA GLN A 143 7.95 -31.08 -2.12
C GLN A 143 8.10 -29.80 -1.29
N VAL A 144 7.02 -29.36 -0.62
CA VAL A 144 7.05 -28.21 0.29
C VAL A 144 7.98 -28.48 1.47
N LEU A 145 7.88 -29.66 2.10
CA LEU A 145 8.74 -30.06 3.23
C LEU A 145 10.22 -30.08 2.85
N ASP A 146 10.57 -30.76 1.76
CA ASP A 146 11.96 -30.84 1.28
C ASP A 146 12.56 -29.44 1.08
N LEU A 147 11.74 -28.52 0.57
CA LEU A 147 12.13 -27.14 0.30
C LEU A 147 12.29 -26.34 1.61
N VAL A 148 11.34 -26.44 2.55
CA VAL A 148 11.44 -25.83 3.89
C VAL A 148 12.68 -26.32 4.64
N ASN A 149 12.97 -27.62 4.57
CA ASN A 149 14.13 -28.25 5.20
C ASN A 149 15.44 -27.81 4.55
N LYS A 150 15.47 -27.74 3.22
CA LYS A 150 16.62 -27.23 2.47
C LYS A 150 16.99 -25.81 2.87
N PHE A 151 16.01 -24.96 3.19
CA PHE A 151 16.25 -23.60 3.68
C PHE A 151 16.39 -23.52 5.22
N GLY A 152 16.21 -24.63 5.94
CA GLY A 152 16.32 -24.69 7.40
C GLY A 152 15.32 -23.79 8.11
N MET A 153 14.06 -23.78 7.64
CA MET A 153 12.98 -22.93 8.16
C MET A 153 11.91 -23.69 8.94
N SER A 154 12.15 -24.95 9.30
CA SER A 154 11.13 -25.83 9.91
C SER A 154 10.58 -25.33 11.26
N SER A 155 11.29 -24.40 11.94
CA SER A 155 10.81 -23.74 13.16
C SER A 155 10.02 -22.44 12.93
N GLN A 156 10.06 -21.90 11.71
CA GLN A 156 9.41 -20.64 11.29
C GLN A 156 8.20 -20.90 10.36
N VAL A 157 7.90 -22.16 10.03
CA VAL A 157 6.83 -22.53 9.12
C VAL A 157 5.76 -23.34 9.85
N TYR A 158 4.52 -22.89 9.70
CA TYR A 158 3.29 -23.57 10.09
C TYR A 158 2.65 -24.17 8.84
N LEU A 159 2.17 -25.42 8.94
CA LEU A 159 1.47 -26.10 7.85
C LEU A 159 -0.04 -26.03 8.05
N TRP A 160 -0.77 -25.69 6.99
CA TRP A 160 -2.22 -25.52 7.01
C TRP A 160 -2.91 -26.26 5.86
N GLY A 161 -4.21 -26.53 6.02
CA GLY A 161 -5.04 -27.12 4.98
C GLY A 161 -4.67 -28.56 4.65
N THR A 162 -4.53 -28.89 3.36
CA THR A 162 -4.16 -30.22 2.86
C THR A 162 -2.78 -30.67 3.32
N LEU A 163 -1.88 -29.73 3.64
CA LEU A 163 -0.53 -29.99 4.15
C LEU A 163 -0.51 -30.64 5.54
N ARG A 164 -1.66 -30.72 6.23
CA ARG A 164 -1.80 -31.39 7.53
C ARG A 164 -1.85 -32.92 7.42
N ASN A 165 -2.24 -33.46 6.25
CA ASN A 165 -2.48 -34.90 6.08
C ASN A 165 -1.21 -35.69 5.75
N LEU A 166 -0.09 -35.32 6.36
CA LEU A 166 1.18 -36.01 6.19
C LEU A 166 1.13 -37.38 6.89
N ASN A 167 0.74 -38.40 6.13
CA ASN A 167 0.86 -39.81 6.53
C ASN A 167 2.29 -40.30 6.26
N THR A 168 3.28 -39.94 7.08
CA THR A 168 4.53 -40.70 7.13
C THR A 168 5.16 -40.65 8.52
N GLU A 169 5.93 -41.68 8.82
CA GLU A 169 6.77 -41.90 10.01
C GLU A 169 7.78 -40.76 10.31
N ASP A 170 7.72 -39.64 9.57
CA ASP A 170 8.59 -38.45 9.65
C ASP A 170 7.97 -37.29 10.47
N ALA A 171 6.73 -37.42 10.96
CA ALA A 171 5.97 -36.35 11.62
C ALA A 171 6.60 -35.83 12.94
N GLU A 172 7.46 -36.61 13.60
CA GLU A 172 8.13 -36.16 14.84
C GLU A 172 9.21 -35.08 14.60
N SER A 173 9.55 -34.77 13.35
CA SER A 173 10.65 -33.87 12.99
C SER A 173 10.22 -32.50 12.40
N TYR A 174 8.95 -32.26 12.09
CA TYR A 174 8.58 -31.14 11.21
C TYR A 174 7.40 -30.28 11.66
N GLY A 175 7.69 -29.00 11.91
CA GLY A 175 6.72 -27.92 11.97
C GLY A 175 5.87 -27.89 13.23
N LYS A 176 5.41 -26.69 13.58
CA LYS A 176 4.42 -26.50 14.64
C LYS A 176 3.03 -26.75 14.03
N GLU A 177 2.32 -27.78 14.48
CA GLU A 177 0.98 -28.08 13.95
C GLU A 177 -0.05 -27.07 14.48
N LEU A 178 -0.75 -26.40 13.55
CA LEU A 178 -1.87 -25.52 13.88
C LEU A 178 -3.15 -26.35 13.99
N VAL A 179 -3.96 -26.13 15.01
CA VAL A 179 -5.33 -26.66 15.15
C VAL A 179 -6.31 -25.51 15.02
N PHE A 180 -7.23 -25.60 14.05
CA PHE A 180 -8.23 -24.56 13.86
C PHE A 180 -9.24 -24.55 15.01
N VAL A 181 -9.48 -23.37 15.57
CA VAL A 181 -10.58 -23.14 16.50
C VAL A 181 -11.27 -21.85 16.09
N SER A 182 -12.57 -21.90 15.80
CA SER A 182 -13.32 -20.67 15.51
C SER A 182 -13.42 -19.82 16.79
N PRO A 183 -13.53 -18.48 16.67
CA PRO A 183 -13.66 -17.61 17.82
C PRO A 183 -14.80 -17.98 18.78
N GLU A 184 -15.92 -18.48 18.25
CA GLU A 184 -17.09 -18.89 19.04
C GLU A 184 -16.82 -20.15 19.85
N GLU A 185 -16.02 -21.08 19.30
CA GLU A 185 -15.71 -22.39 19.88
C GLU A 185 -14.48 -22.39 20.80
N MET A 186 -13.82 -21.25 21.00
CA MET A 186 -12.64 -21.13 21.89
C MET A 186 -13.03 -21.24 23.37
N ALA A 187 -13.26 -22.47 23.84
CA ALA A 187 -13.39 -22.81 25.25
C ALA A 187 -12.03 -23.17 25.86
N GLU A 188 -11.80 -22.80 27.11
CA GLU A 188 -10.53 -23.02 27.82
C GLU A 188 -10.12 -24.51 27.83
N GLU A 189 -11.08 -25.42 28.00
CA GLU A 189 -10.84 -26.87 27.95
C GLU A 189 -10.31 -27.36 26.58
N LYS A 190 -10.84 -26.82 25.47
CA LYS A 190 -10.42 -27.17 24.11
C LYS A 190 -9.01 -26.66 23.82
N ILE A 191 -8.69 -25.45 24.30
CA ILE A 191 -7.35 -24.86 24.16
C ILE A 191 -6.33 -25.64 24.99
N ASN A 192 -6.67 -26.00 26.23
CA ASN A 192 -5.80 -26.81 27.08
C ASN A 192 -5.51 -28.17 26.44
N LEU A 193 -6.50 -28.83 25.83
CA LEU A 193 -6.29 -30.09 25.11
C LEU A 193 -5.32 -29.94 23.93
N ILE A 194 -5.45 -28.86 23.14
CA ILE A 194 -4.52 -28.54 22.04
C ILE A 194 -3.10 -28.37 22.57
N HIS A 195 -2.94 -27.70 23.71
CA HIS A 195 -1.63 -27.47 24.33
C HIS A 195 -1.04 -28.75 24.95
N GLU A 196 -1.85 -29.64 25.53
CA GLU A 196 -1.43 -30.95 26.03
C GLU A 196 -0.88 -31.84 24.89
N GLU A 197 -1.46 -31.74 23.70
CA GLU A 197 -0.96 -32.39 22.48
C GLU A 197 0.28 -31.69 21.88
N LYS A 198 0.80 -30.62 22.52
CA LYS A 198 1.90 -29.76 22.03
C LYS A 198 1.62 -29.08 20.69
N LYS A 199 0.35 -28.87 20.35
CA LYS A 199 -0.10 -28.16 19.15
C LYS A 199 -0.36 -26.68 19.46
N TYR A 200 -0.74 -25.92 18.43
CA TYR A 200 -0.97 -24.48 18.50
C TYR A 200 -2.41 -24.14 18.12
N ALA A 201 -3.11 -23.42 18.99
CA ALA A 201 -4.46 -22.96 18.75
C ALA A 201 -4.45 -21.81 17.73
N PHE A 202 -5.08 -22.05 16.58
CA PHE A 202 -5.13 -21.11 15.46
C PHE A 202 -6.56 -20.64 15.18
N SER A 203 -6.75 -19.32 15.13
CA SER A 203 -8.02 -18.70 14.76
C SER A 203 -7.87 -17.79 13.55
N VAL A 204 -8.95 -17.68 12.78
CA VAL A 204 -9.03 -16.91 11.54
C VAL A 204 -10.13 -15.87 11.70
N ILE A 205 -9.79 -14.60 11.52
CA ILE A 205 -10.72 -13.46 11.64
C ILE A 205 -10.58 -12.61 10.37
N LEU A 206 -11.59 -12.67 9.50
CA LEU A 206 -11.55 -12.13 8.15
C LEU A 206 -12.70 -11.17 7.90
N GLU A 207 -12.58 -10.35 6.86
CA GLU A 207 -13.61 -9.46 6.30
C GLU A 207 -14.08 -8.33 7.23
N ASN A 208 -13.46 -8.15 8.41
CA ASN A 208 -13.79 -7.08 9.35
C ASN A 208 -12.61 -6.70 10.25
N ASP A 209 -12.71 -5.53 10.88
CA ASP A 209 -11.78 -5.03 11.89
C ASP A 209 -12.25 -5.38 13.32
N ASP A 210 -12.84 -6.56 13.54
CA ASP A 210 -13.53 -6.91 14.80
C ASP A 210 -12.57 -7.02 16.00
N ARG A 211 -12.29 -5.86 16.59
CA ARG A 211 -11.39 -5.69 17.73
C ARG A 211 -11.86 -6.48 18.95
N LYS A 212 -13.17 -6.70 19.08
CA LYS A 212 -13.74 -7.42 20.22
C LYS A 212 -13.40 -8.90 20.10
N THR A 213 -13.64 -9.48 18.93
CA THR A 213 -13.37 -10.89 18.65
C THR A 213 -11.89 -11.20 18.72
N ILE A 214 -11.01 -10.33 18.16
CA ILE A 214 -9.57 -10.49 18.32
C ILE A 214 -9.19 -10.47 19.81
N LYS A 215 -9.63 -9.47 20.59
CA LYS A 215 -9.35 -9.42 22.05
C LYS A 215 -9.81 -10.67 22.78
N GLU A 216 -10.95 -11.21 22.39
CA GLU A 216 -11.54 -12.40 23.00
C GLU A 216 -10.74 -13.67 22.66
N CYS A 217 -10.34 -13.88 21.41
CA CYS A 217 -9.43 -14.96 21.00
C CYS A 217 -8.11 -14.92 21.79
N VAL A 218 -7.47 -13.74 21.85
CA VAL A 218 -6.20 -13.58 22.59
C VAL A 218 -6.43 -13.80 24.09
N LYS A 219 -7.62 -13.49 24.65
CA LYS A 219 -7.93 -13.76 26.07
C LYS A 219 -8.19 -15.24 26.34
N ARG A 220 -8.77 -15.96 25.38
CA ARG A 220 -9.12 -17.37 25.47
C ARG A 220 -7.95 -18.32 25.16
N GLY A 221 -6.78 -17.79 24.80
CA GLY A 221 -5.55 -18.56 24.66
C GLY A 221 -5.22 -18.98 23.23
N ALA A 222 -5.66 -18.22 22.23
CA ALA A 222 -5.15 -18.36 20.86
C ALA A 222 -3.62 -18.21 20.83
N ASP A 223 -2.91 -19.10 20.14
CA ASP A 223 -1.47 -18.96 19.90
C ASP A 223 -1.18 -18.18 18.63
N VAL A 224 -2.01 -18.36 17.61
CA VAL A 224 -1.84 -17.75 16.29
C VAL A 224 -3.17 -17.20 15.80
N ILE A 225 -3.19 -15.96 15.31
CA ILE A 225 -4.38 -15.34 14.73
C ILE A 225 -4.04 -14.85 13.31
N LEU A 226 -4.80 -15.33 12.34
CA LEU A 226 -4.77 -14.85 10.96
C LEU A 226 -5.80 -13.74 10.76
N VAL A 227 -5.37 -12.60 10.21
CA VAL A 227 -6.22 -11.42 9.98
C VAL A 227 -6.02 -10.81 8.60
N ASP A 228 -7.05 -10.14 8.09
CA ASP A 228 -6.96 -9.30 6.88
C ASP A 228 -6.35 -7.91 7.19
N TYR A 229 -6.51 -7.43 8.43
CA TYR A 229 -6.11 -6.10 8.91
C TYR A 229 -5.07 -6.18 10.04
N PRO A 230 -3.80 -6.49 9.74
CA PRO A 230 -2.76 -6.73 10.74
C PRO A 230 -2.51 -5.53 11.68
N CYS A 231 -2.65 -4.29 11.19
CA CYS A 231 -2.52 -3.08 12.02
C CYS A 231 -3.51 -3.05 13.19
N VAL A 232 -4.74 -3.54 12.99
CA VAL A 232 -5.78 -3.61 14.02
C VAL A 232 -5.43 -4.65 15.09
N ALA A 233 -4.86 -5.79 14.68
CA ALA A 233 -4.38 -6.80 15.61
C ALA A 233 -3.16 -6.30 16.42
N MET A 234 -2.25 -5.55 15.79
CA MET A 234 -1.11 -4.93 16.46
C MET A 234 -1.53 -3.88 17.50
N ASP A 235 -2.54 -3.05 17.20
CA ASP A 235 -3.15 -2.15 18.18
C ASP A 235 -3.61 -2.91 19.44
N ILE A 236 -4.21 -4.09 19.25
CA ILE A 236 -4.77 -4.90 20.34
C ILE A 236 -3.69 -5.58 21.16
N LEU A 237 -2.63 -6.08 20.52
CA LEU A 237 -1.49 -6.66 21.24
C LEU A 237 -0.68 -5.60 21.98
N ASN A 238 -0.59 -4.38 21.44
CA ASN A 238 0.00 -3.23 22.14
C ASN A 238 -0.86 -2.71 23.30
N MET A 239 -2.17 -3.01 23.32
CA MET A 239 -3.01 -2.85 24.53
C MET A 239 -2.74 -3.93 25.59
N LYS A 240 -2.11 -5.06 25.25
CA LYS A 240 -1.87 -6.19 26.17
C LYS A 240 -0.59 -6.13 26.98
N SER A 241 0.30 -5.15 26.78
CA SER A 241 1.32 -4.84 27.79
C SER A 241 0.73 -4.39 29.15
N GLN A 242 -0.60 -4.27 29.25
CA GLN A 242 -1.30 -3.93 30.50
C GLN A 242 -2.14 -5.05 31.16
N ILE A 243 -2.21 -6.28 30.64
CA ILE A 243 -3.05 -7.31 31.30
C ILE A 243 -2.42 -8.71 31.26
N ASN A 244 -1.56 -9.00 32.24
CA ASN A 244 -1.69 -10.22 33.06
C ASN A 244 -0.84 -10.12 34.35
N VAL A 245 -1.45 -9.59 35.41
CA VAL A 245 -1.24 -10.10 36.77
C VAL A 245 -2.53 -10.82 37.15
N LYS A 246 -2.46 -12.14 37.27
CA LYS A 246 -3.26 -12.94 38.20
C LYS A 246 -2.24 -13.86 38.88
N GLY A 247 -2.23 -14.03 40.20
CA GLY A 247 -3.42 -14.35 40.97
C GLY A 247 -3.77 -13.44 42.14
N ARG A 248 -5.07 -13.38 42.36
CA ARG A 248 -5.73 -13.29 43.67
C ARG A 248 -6.74 -14.46 43.71
N PRO A 249 -7.17 -14.98 44.88
CA PRO A 249 -7.41 -14.20 46.09
C PRO A 249 -7.11 -14.87 47.45
N GLY A 250 -6.78 -14.03 48.42
CA GLY A 250 -6.99 -14.28 49.84
C GLY A 250 -6.94 -12.94 50.57
N LYS A 251 -8.11 -12.47 51.04
CA LYS A 251 -8.34 -11.17 51.69
C LYS A 251 -7.24 -10.80 52.71
N ARG A 252 -6.72 -9.58 52.63
CA ARG A 252 -6.47 -8.70 53.79
C ARG A 252 -6.21 -7.27 53.33
N GLU A 253 -7.01 -6.36 53.85
CA GLU A 253 -6.82 -4.92 53.78
C GLU A 253 -5.45 -4.56 54.35
N ILE A 254 -4.55 -3.93 53.59
CA ILE A 254 -3.50 -3.06 54.15
C ILE A 254 -3.20 -1.92 53.15
N SER A 255 -3.25 -0.71 53.71
CA SER A 255 -2.84 0.60 53.20
C SER A 255 -1.42 0.70 52.63
N GLY A 256 -1.24 1.55 51.60
CA GLY A 256 0.05 2.16 51.19
C GLY A 256 0.28 2.11 49.67
N SER A 257 0.99 3.03 48.99
CA SER A 257 1.41 4.41 49.22
C SER A 257 1.76 5.00 47.83
N ARG A 258 1.89 6.33 47.69
CA ARG A 258 2.25 7.05 46.44
C ARG A 258 3.62 6.69 45.81
N GLN A 259 4.36 5.70 46.33
CA GLN A 259 5.75 5.42 45.93
C GLN A 259 5.91 4.60 44.64
N ASP A 260 4.98 3.70 44.30
CA ASP A 260 5.17 2.79 43.16
C ASP A 260 4.98 3.45 41.78
N ALA A 261 4.18 4.52 41.70
CA ALA A 261 4.04 5.33 40.47
C ALA A 261 5.31 6.13 40.13
N ASN A 262 6.13 6.45 41.13
CA ASN A 262 7.38 7.21 40.93
C ASN A 262 8.51 6.33 40.35
N ASN A 263 8.53 5.02 40.64
CA ASN A 263 9.57 4.13 40.15
C ASN A 263 9.48 3.85 38.63
N ASN A 264 8.27 3.74 38.07
CA ASN A 264 8.08 3.59 36.61
C ASN A 264 8.37 4.89 35.83
N ALA A 265 8.09 6.06 36.42
CA ALA A 265 8.41 7.35 35.81
C ALA A 265 9.93 7.58 35.71
N GLY A 266 10.69 7.21 36.75
CA GLY A 266 12.14 7.32 36.76
C GLY A 266 12.84 6.42 35.73
N TYR A 267 12.34 5.20 35.54
CA TYR A 267 12.87 4.27 34.53
C TYR A 267 12.68 4.79 33.09
N LEU A 268 11.46 5.25 32.76
CA LEU A 268 11.17 5.83 31.45
C LEU A 268 11.97 7.12 31.20
N GLN A 269 12.13 7.98 32.21
CA GLN A 269 13.00 9.15 32.11
C GLN A 269 14.46 8.78 31.87
N GLY A 270 14.96 7.71 32.49
CA GLY A 270 16.30 7.18 32.26
C GLY A 270 16.51 6.69 30.83
N GLN A 271 15.55 5.95 30.27
CA GLN A 271 15.59 5.50 28.88
C GLN A 271 15.54 6.67 27.89
N VAL A 272 14.62 7.62 28.09
CA VAL A 272 14.53 8.83 27.25
C VAL A 272 15.84 9.60 27.29
N LYS A 273 16.45 9.79 28.47
CA LYS A 273 17.72 10.50 28.60
C LYS A 273 18.85 9.84 27.81
N ASN A 274 18.92 8.51 27.79
CA ASN A 274 19.91 7.78 27.02
C ASN A 274 19.70 7.94 25.51
N LEU A 275 18.45 7.84 25.04
CA LEU A 275 18.11 8.01 23.62
C LEU A 275 18.40 9.45 23.14
N VAL A 276 18.05 10.45 23.95
CA VAL A 276 18.35 11.88 23.68
C VAL A 276 19.85 12.10 23.57
N LYS A 277 20.66 11.48 24.45
CA LYS A 277 22.12 11.54 24.38
C LYS A 277 22.67 10.91 23.09
N THR A 278 22.04 9.85 22.59
CA THR A 278 22.41 9.26 21.28
C THR A 278 22.09 10.21 20.13
N MET A 279 21.01 11.00 20.23
CA MET A 279 20.65 12.00 19.22
C MET A 279 21.58 13.23 19.18
N GLU A 280 22.26 13.55 20.29
CA GLU A 280 23.30 14.58 20.37
C GLU A 280 24.61 14.17 19.64
N GLY A 281 24.73 12.89 19.27
CA GLY A 281 25.85 12.33 18.53
C GLY A 281 25.94 12.82 17.08
N ALA A 282 27.12 12.61 16.46
CA ALA A 282 27.36 13.01 15.07
C ALA A 282 26.85 11.98 14.03
N ASP A 283 26.44 10.80 14.48
CA ASP A 283 25.99 9.69 13.63
C ASP A 283 24.49 9.84 13.32
N SER A 284 24.15 10.21 12.09
CA SER A 284 22.77 10.49 11.68
C SER A 284 21.88 9.26 11.72
N ASP A 285 22.42 8.06 11.49
CA ASP A 285 21.63 6.85 11.42
C ASP A 285 21.28 6.37 12.83
N LYS A 286 22.25 6.40 13.75
CA LYS A 286 21.97 6.15 15.17
C LYS A 286 21.00 7.17 15.76
N ALA A 287 21.11 8.44 15.35
CA ALA A 287 20.20 9.47 15.80
C ALA A 287 18.76 9.27 15.28
N LYS A 288 18.59 8.80 14.03
CA LYS A 288 17.28 8.43 13.48
C LYS A 288 16.69 7.21 14.19
N THR A 289 17.48 6.18 14.45
CA THR A 289 17.02 5.01 15.22
C THR A 289 16.61 5.40 16.65
N ALA A 290 17.39 6.27 17.30
CA ALA A 290 17.04 6.81 18.61
C ALA A 290 15.76 7.65 18.56
N ALA A 291 15.60 8.48 17.52
CA ALA A 291 14.37 9.23 17.28
C ALA A 291 13.16 8.31 17.08
N MET A 292 13.29 7.25 16.29
CA MET A 292 12.22 6.26 16.08
C MET A 292 11.81 5.56 17.38
N ALA A 293 12.80 5.18 18.21
CA ALA A 293 12.54 4.59 19.52
C ALA A 293 11.81 5.57 20.47
N LEU A 294 12.11 6.87 20.38
CA LEU A 294 11.39 7.91 21.15
C LEU A 294 9.94 8.07 20.70
N MET A 295 9.58 7.76 19.45
CA MET A 295 8.18 7.86 18.97
C MET A 295 7.24 6.88 19.69
N VAL A 296 7.77 5.72 20.12
CA VAL A 296 7.00 4.68 20.82
C VAL A 296 6.80 5.03 22.31
N LEU A 297 7.56 5.99 22.83
CA LEU A 297 7.50 6.40 24.23
C LEU A 297 6.49 7.53 24.46
N PRO A 298 5.87 7.62 25.66
CA PRO A 298 4.86 8.65 25.91
C PRO A 298 5.39 10.08 25.77
N GLN A 299 4.69 10.87 24.95
CA GLN A 299 4.94 12.29 24.63
C GLN A 299 5.37 13.16 25.81
N ARG A 300 4.70 12.99 26.96
CA ARG A 300 4.97 13.76 28.19
C ARG A 300 6.41 13.66 28.70
N TYR A 301 7.13 12.60 28.32
CA TYR A 301 8.53 12.40 28.66
C TYR A 301 9.48 12.75 27.52
N THR A 302 9.06 12.60 26.27
CA THR A 302 9.91 12.76 25.08
C THR A 302 9.92 14.19 24.54
N ALA A 303 8.79 14.89 24.55
CA ALA A 303 8.68 16.23 24.00
C ALA A 303 9.59 17.25 24.73
N PRO A 304 9.62 17.35 26.08
CA PRO A 304 10.45 18.36 26.74
C PRO A 304 11.96 18.28 26.43
N PRO A 305 12.62 17.10 26.48
CA PRO A 305 14.02 17.01 26.10
C PRO A 305 14.27 17.23 24.60
N LEU A 306 13.35 16.82 23.71
CA LEU A 306 13.49 17.09 22.27
C LEU A 306 13.36 18.58 21.94
N LEU A 307 12.45 19.30 22.60
CA LEU A 307 12.33 20.76 22.46
C LEU A 307 13.63 21.45 22.86
N LYS A 308 14.31 20.98 23.91
CA LYS A 308 15.62 21.51 24.30
C LYS A 308 16.70 21.30 23.23
N LEU A 309 16.66 20.18 22.50
CA LEU A 309 17.61 19.90 21.41
C LEU A 309 17.42 20.82 20.19
N LEU A 310 16.26 21.46 20.03
CA LEU A 310 16.05 22.46 18.96
C LEU A 310 16.93 23.70 19.13
N GLU A 311 17.38 23.98 20.35
CA GLU A 311 18.24 25.13 20.68
C GLU A 311 19.74 24.80 20.58
N ASP A 312 20.10 23.59 20.17
CA ASP A 312 21.51 23.16 20.12
C ASP A 312 22.32 23.96 19.08
N LYS A 313 23.61 24.15 19.38
CA LYS A 313 24.53 24.87 18.48
C LYS A 313 24.83 24.08 17.20
N LYS A 314 24.76 22.75 17.25
CA LYS A 314 25.05 21.85 16.13
C LYS A 314 23.82 21.72 15.23
N PRO A 315 23.93 22.04 13.92
CA PRO A 315 22.81 21.89 12.98
C PRO A 315 22.23 20.47 12.93
N GLN A 316 23.09 19.44 12.97
CA GLN A 316 22.66 18.05 12.90
C GLN A 316 21.74 17.66 14.07
N VAL A 317 22.03 18.15 15.29
CA VAL A 317 21.23 17.85 16.48
C VAL A 317 19.86 18.48 16.37
N LYS A 318 19.79 19.74 15.91
CA LYS A 318 18.53 20.43 15.64
C LYS A 318 17.68 19.71 14.59
N GLN A 319 18.30 19.22 13.52
CA GLN A 319 17.60 18.44 12.50
C GLN A 319 17.02 17.14 13.05
N ASN A 320 17.82 16.38 13.81
CA ASN A 320 17.37 15.12 14.39
C ASN A 320 16.18 15.35 15.34
N ALA A 321 16.24 16.41 16.14
CA ALA A 321 15.16 16.80 17.04
C ALA A 321 13.91 17.27 16.30
N ALA A 322 14.04 18.12 15.27
CA ALA A 322 12.92 18.54 14.43
C ALA A 322 12.28 17.36 13.70
N TRP A 323 13.09 16.43 13.17
CA TRP A 323 12.62 15.22 12.52
C TRP A 323 11.76 14.37 13.47
N ALA A 324 12.26 14.12 14.69
CA ALA A 324 11.56 13.34 15.71
C ALA A 324 10.24 14.01 16.14
N LEU A 325 10.29 15.32 16.39
CA LEU A 325 9.12 16.12 16.76
C LEU A 325 8.06 16.16 15.66
N GLY A 326 8.46 16.02 14.40
CA GLY A 326 7.55 15.93 13.25
C GLY A 326 6.53 14.78 13.34
N PHE A 327 6.83 13.74 14.11
CA PHE A 327 5.94 12.58 14.32
C PHE A 327 5.20 12.62 15.66
N CYS A 328 5.34 13.71 16.43
CA CYS A 328 4.75 13.78 17.76
C CYS A 328 3.22 14.00 17.74
N GLY A 329 2.59 14.38 16.62
CA GLY A 329 1.13 14.50 16.55
C GLY A 329 0.50 15.51 17.52
N ASP A 330 1.30 16.34 18.19
CA ASP A 330 0.88 17.43 19.08
C ASP A 330 1.11 18.77 18.39
N ASP A 331 0.02 19.44 18.03
CA ASP A 331 0.02 20.72 17.31
C ASP A 331 0.67 21.86 18.11
N SER A 332 0.77 21.75 19.44
CA SER A 332 1.42 22.76 20.28
C SER A 332 2.93 22.83 20.03
N ILE A 333 3.54 21.74 19.55
CA ILE A 333 4.96 21.64 19.22
C ILE A 333 5.31 22.50 18.00
N ALA A 334 4.35 22.74 17.11
CA ALA A 334 4.58 23.45 15.86
C ALA A 334 5.17 24.85 16.07
N ALA A 335 4.78 25.55 17.15
CA ALA A 335 5.30 26.88 17.47
C ALA A 335 6.84 26.87 17.67
N TYR A 336 7.38 25.83 18.30
CA TYR A 336 8.82 25.70 18.53
C TYR A 336 9.59 25.34 17.26
N VAL A 337 8.99 24.53 16.37
CA VAL A 337 9.61 24.17 15.09
C VAL A 337 9.62 25.35 14.12
N GLN A 338 8.66 26.29 14.22
CA GLN A 338 8.61 27.49 13.36
C GLN A 338 9.85 28.37 13.50
N ASP A 339 10.48 28.44 14.68
CA ASP A 339 11.69 29.25 14.88
C ASP A 339 12.87 28.76 14.03
N LEU A 340 12.93 27.45 13.75
CA LEU A 340 13.95 26.84 12.91
C LEU A 340 13.82 27.21 11.43
N LEU A 341 12.67 27.75 10.99
CA LEU A 341 12.51 28.26 9.62
C LEU A 341 13.44 29.45 9.33
N LYS A 342 13.97 30.10 10.38
CA LYS A 342 14.91 31.23 10.27
C LYS A 342 16.37 30.82 10.54
N ASP A 343 16.64 29.51 10.64
CA ASP A 343 17.98 29.02 10.96
C ASP A 343 19.00 29.36 9.85
N LYS A 344 20.25 29.63 10.26
CA LYS A 344 21.34 29.91 9.33
C LYS A 344 21.65 28.72 8.42
N ASN A 345 21.44 27.49 8.91
CA ASN A 345 21.72 26.27 8.17
C ASN A 345 20.50 25.85 7.33
N THR A 346 20.70 25.71 6.02
CA THR A 346 19.66 25.31 5.05
C THR A 346 19.03 23.96 5.39
N ALA A 347 19.82 22.99 5.85
CA ALA A 347 19.33 21.65 6.13
C ALA A 347 18.44 21.62 7.39
N VAL A 348 18.68 22.53 8.35
CA VAL A 348 17.79 22.75 9.50
C VAL A 348 16.47 23.37 9.05
N ARG A 349 16.52 24.43 8.22
CA ARG A 349 15.31 25.07 7.68
C ARG A 349 14.45 24.07 6.90
N ARG A 350 15.08 23.24 6.06
CA ARG A 350 14.41 22.20 5.29
C ARG A 350 13.70 21.19 6.20
N GLU A 351 14.40 20.68 7.22
CA GLU A 351 13.79 19.71 8.14
C GLU A 351 12.65 20.32 8.96
N ALA A 352 12.75 21.60 9.32
CA ALA A 352 11.65 22.31 9.97
C ALA A 352 10.38 22.35 9.11
N VAL A 353 10.52 22.62 7.80
CA VAL A 353 9.39 22.58 6.85
C VAL A 353 8.79 21.18 6.77
N LEU A 354 9.63 20.15 6.66
CA LEU A 354 9.17 18.75 6.60
C LEU A 354 8.48 18.32 7.89
N ALA A 355 9.00 18.70 9.06
CA ALA A 355 8.41 18.42 10.36
C ALA A 355 7.04 19.09 10.51
N LEU A 356 6.90 20.37 10.14
CA LEU A 356 5.61 21.08 10.16
C LEU A 356 4.59 20.44 9.21
N LYS A 357 5.04 19.96 8.05
CA LYS A 357 4.21 19.20 7.11
C LYS A 357 3.75 17.87 7.74
N ARG A 358 4.63 17.10 8.36
CA ARG A 358 4.31 15.80 9.00
C ARG A 358 3.35 15.95 10.18
N LEU A 359 3.51 17.04 10.95
CA LEU A 359 2.59 17.39 12.03
C LEU A 359 1.19 17.77 11.55
N GLY A 360 1.04 18.18 10.28
CA GLY A 360 -0.23 18.71 9.78
C GLY A 360 -0.55 20.11 10.34
N ALA A 361 0.45 20.86 10.78
CA ALA A 361 0.31 22.10 11.53
C ALA A 361 -0.16 23.29 10.66
N LYS A 362 -1.47 23.36 10.37
CA LYS A 362 -2.09 24.41 9.53
C LYS A 362 -1.88 25.83 10.07
N GLN A 363 -1.80 25.99 11.38
CA GLN A 363 -1.46 27.26 12.07
C GLN A 363 -0.08 27.81 11.67
N SER A 364 0.80 26.98 11.11
CA SER A 364 2.15 27.36 10.68
C SER A 364 2.20 27.91 9.26
N VAL A 365 1.08 27.92 8.52
CA VAL A 365 1.01 28.45 7.15
C VAL A 365 1.52 29.90 7.05
N PRO A 366 1.14 30.84 7.93
CA PRO A 366 1.68 32.21 7.88
C PRO A 366 3.20 32.26 8.07
N ALA A 367 3.75 31.43 8.96
CA ALA A 367 5.18 31.37 9.22
C ALA A 367 5.95 30.81 8.01
N LEU A 368 5.42 29.76 7.36
CA LEU A 368 5.97 29.21 6.12
C LEU A 368 5.90 30.23 4.96
N ALA A 369 4.81 31.00 4.87
CA ALA A 369 4.66 32.05 3.85
C ALA A 369 5.65 33.21 4.05
N GLU A 370 5.96 33.56 5.30
CA GLU A 370 6.99 34.55 5.61
C GLU A 370 8.39 34.01 5.30
N ALA A 371 8.70 32.77 5.72
CA ALA A 371 9.98 32.12 5.45
C ALA A 371 10.28 32.05 3.94
N LEU A 372 9.25 31.78 3.12
CA LEU A 372 9.38 31.73 1.67
C LEU A 372 9.85 33.05 1.04
N LYS A 373 9.51 34.21 1.62
CA LYS A 373 9.90 35.52 1.08
C LYS A 373 11.40 35.74 1.15
N THR A 374 12.04 35.22 2.20
CA THR A 374 13.49 35.38 2.45
C THR A 374 14.30 34.18 2.00
N GLU A 375 13.66 33.05 1.67
CA GLU A 375 14.36 31.83 1.28
C GLU A 375 15.05 31.98 -0.09
N THR A 376 16.31 31.54 -0.15
CA THR A 376 17.13 31.57 -1.36
C THR A 376 17.32 30.17 -1.94
N ASP A 377 17.28 29.14 -1.10
CA ASP A 377 17.54 27.76 -1.47
C ASP A 377 16.36 27.11 -2.22
N PRO A 378 16.57 26.57 -3.43
CA PRO A 378 15.50 25.95 -4.22
C PRO A 378 14.86 24.72 -3.57
N ASP A 379 15.61 23.91 -2.81
CA ASP A 379 15.06 22.71 -2.18
C ASP A 379 14.11 23.09 -1.05
N VAL A 380 14.48 24.10 -0.25
CA VAL A 380 13.61 24.61 0.81
C VAL A 380 12.35 25.25 0.23
N LYS A 381 12.45 26.05 -0.84
CA LYS A 381 11.28 26.63 -1.52
C LYS A 381 10.34 25.54 -2.05
N TYR A 382 10.89 24.50 -2.65
CA TYR A 382 10.13 23.35 -3.15
C TYR A 382 9.37 22.65 -2.02
N ASP A 383 10.04 22.38 -0.90
CA ASP A 383 9.43 21.73 0.25
C ASP A 383 8.37 22.63 0.92
N ILE A 384 8.57 23.96 0.96
CA ILE A 384 7.55 24.91 1.44
C ILE A 384 6.32 24.88 0.55
N ALA A 385 6.50 24.89 -0.78
CA ALA A 385 5.38 24.81 -1.71
C ALA A 385 4.56 23.53 -1.48
N ARG A 386 5.22 22.37 -1.33
CA ARG A 386 4.55 21.10 -1.05
C ARG A 386 3.90 21.06 0.33
N ALA A 387 4.48 21.72 1.32
CA ALA A 387 3.88 21.86 2.64
C ALA A 387 2.54 22.61 2.53
N PHE A 388 2.46 23.71 1.76
CA PHE A 388 1.18 24.40 1.52
C PHE A 388 0.12 23.48 0.90
N GLY A 389 0.51 22.67 -0.08
CA GLY A 389 -0.39 21.68 -0.69
C GLY A 389 -0.92 20.65 0.31
N THR A 390 -0.04 20.10 1.14
CA THR A 390 -0.37 19.08 2.14
C THR A 390 -1.24 19.63 3.26
N LEU A 391 -0.97 20.85 3.71
CA LEU A 391 -1.75 21.53 4.74
C LEU A 391 -3.14 21.96 4.21
N GLY A 392 -3.28 22.11 2.88
CA GLY A 392 -4.56 22.31 2.20
C GLY A 392 -5.20 23.68 2.44
N ASP A 393 -4.45 24.68 2.92
CA ASP A 393 -4.97 26.02 3.17
C ASP A 393 -5.11 26.82 1.86
N GLN A 394 -6.35 27.18 1.52
CA GLN A 394 -6.68 27.93 0.31
C GLN A 394 -6.09 29.35 0.30
N SER A 395 -5.74 29.91 1.46
CA SER A 395 -5.09 31.23 1.56
C SER A 395 -3.74 31.25 0.82
N THR A 396 -3.08 30.10 0.69
CA THR A 396 -1.76 29.94 0.07
C THR A 396 -1.77 30.00 -1.45
N VAL A 397 -2.94 29.89 -2.09
CA VAL A 397 -3.07 29.85 -3.55
C VAL A 397 -2.45 31.08 -4.22
N PHE A 398 -2.65 32.26 -3.64
CA PHE A 398 -2.05 33.49 -4.16
C PHE A 398 -0.52 33.51 -4.01
N THR A 399 -0.02 33.01 -2.87
CA THR A 399 1.42 32.88 -2.60
C THR A 399 2.07 31.91 -3.60
N LEU A 400 1.46 30.75 -3.83
CA LEU A 400 1.90 29.75 -4.82
C LEU A 400 1.87 30.32 -6.24
N SER A 401 0.82 31.06 -6.61
CA SER A 401 0.73 31.74 -7.90
C SER A 401 1.83 32.77 -8.10
N THR A 402 2.15 33.55 -7.06
CA THR A 402 3.23 34.55 -7.12
C THR A 402 4.59 33.88 -7.27
N LEU A 403 4.82 32.78 -6.53
CA LEU A 403 6.05 32.00 -6.63
C LEU A 403 6.22 31.39 -8.03
N LEU A 404 5.15 30.85 -8.62
CA LEU A 404 5.16 30.32 -9.99
C LEU A 404 5.63 31.34 -11.03
N THR A 405 5.23 32.61 -10.88
CA THR A 405 5.60 33.68 -11.83
C THR A 405 7.02 34.19 -11.61
N LYS A 406 7.45 34.34 -10.36
CA LYS A 406 8.75 34.96 -10.03
C LYS A 406 9.93 33.98 -10.10
N GLU A 407 9.68 32.70 -9.83
CA GLU A 407 10.74 31.71 -9.73
C GLU A 407 11.30 31.34 -11.11
N LYS A 408 12.61 31.11 -11.20
CA LYS A 408 13.25 30.64 -12.42
C LYS A 408 13.36 29.12 -12.44
N SER A 409 13.62 28.51 -11.28
CA SER A 409 13.81 27.06 -11.17
C SER A 409 12.52 26.30 -11.48
N TRP A 410 12.58 25.43 -12.49
CA TRP A 410 11.45 24.57 -12.85
C TRP A 410 11.10 23.60 -11.71
N TYR A 411 12.10 23.17 -10.94
CA TYR A 411 11.93 22.23 -9.84
C TYR A 411 10.94 22.78 -8.81
N VAL A 412 11.14 24.03 -8.41
CA VAL A 412 10.27 24.76 -7.48
C VAL A 412 8.89 25.00 -8.07
N LYS A 413 8.80 25.44 -9.35
CA LYS A 413 7.51 25.59 -10.05
C LYS A 413 6.70 24.29 -10.04
N SER A 414 7.39 23.17 -10.20
CA SER A 414 6.79 21.85 -10.20
C SER A 414 6.15 21.50 -8.84
N GLY A 415 6.78 21.91 -7.73
CA GLY A 415 6.22 21.79 -6.38
C GLY A 415 4.99 22.67 -6.18
N CYS A 416 4.96 23.87 -6.75
CA CYS A 416 3.78 24.74 -6.71
C CYS A 416 2.59 24.15 -7.47
N VAL A 417 2.81 23.56 -8.65
CA VAL A 417 1.75 22.92 -9.45
C VAL A 417 1.16 21.73 -8.70
N GLU A 418 2.00 20.89 -8.09
CA GLU A 418 1.57 19.77 -7.24
C GLU A 418 0.74 20.27 -6.05
N ALA A 419 1.22 21.32 -5.38
CA ALA A 419 0.53 21.92 -4.24
C ALA A 419 -0.84 22.50 -4.59
N LEU A 420 -0.96 23.21 -5.72
CA LEU A 420 -2.23 23.71 -6.23
C LEU A 420 -3.21 22.57 -6.54
N GLY A 421 -2.70 21.45 -7.07
CA GLY A 421 -3.47 20.22 -7.29
C GLY A 421 -4.06 19.67 -6.00
N HIS A 422 -3.25 19.55 -4.95
CA HIS A 422 -3.70 19.07 -3.63
C HIS A 422 -4.69 20.03 -2.95
N ILE A 423 -4.55 21.34 -3.13
CA ILE A 423 -5.49 22.32 -2.56
C ILE A 423 -6.87 22.22 -3.23
N GLY A 424 -6.93 21.99 -4.55
CA GLY A 424 -8.17 21.68 -5.27
C GLY A 424 -9.25 22.78 -5.28
N SER A 425 -8.92 24.01 -4.90
CA SER A 425 -9.88 25.14 -4.94
C SER A 425 -10.14 25.64 -6.36
N ASP A 426 -11.27 26.32 -6.59
CA ASP A 426 -11.62 26.88 -7.92
C ASP A 426 -10.53 27.83 -8.45
N LYS A 427 -9.95 28.64 -7.56
CA LYS A 427 -8.83 29.52 -7.91
C LYS A 427 -7.59 28.72 -8.34
N ALA A 428 -7.27 27.64 -7.62
CA ALA A 428 -6.15 26.76 -7.96
C ALA A 428 -6.38 26.06 -9.31
N MET A 429 -7.58 25.53 -9.54
CA MET A 429 -7.96 24.91 -10.82
C MET A 429 -7.82 25.89 -11.99
N ASN A 430 -8.27 27.12 -11.84
CA ASN A 430 -8.15 28.15 -12.90
C ASN A 430 -6.69 28.50 -13.20
N ILE A 431 -5.82 28.54 -12.18
CA ILE A 431 -4.37 28.75 -12.38
C ILE A 431 -3.76 27.56 -13.13
N LEU A 432 -4.08 26.32 -12.74
CA LEU A 432 -3.60 25.11 -13.40
C LEU A 432 -4.07 25.03 -14.86
N ALA A 433 -5.33 25.36 -15.13
CA ALA A 433 -5.88 25.42 -16.48
C ALA A 433 -5.18 26.48 -17.33
N LYS A 434 -4.88 27.65 -16.76
CA LYS A 434 -4.08 28.67 -17.45
C LYS A 434 -2.69 28.14 -17.79
N ILE A 435 -2.00 27.50 -16.85
CA ILE A 435 -0.65 26.93 -17.07
C ILE A 435 -0.69 25.90 -18.20
N LEU A 436 -1.70 25.03 -18.22
CA LEU A 436 -1.88 24.00 -19.25
C LEU A 436 -1.87 24.56 -20.67
N VAL A 437 -2.47 25.74 -20.88
CA VAL A 437 -2.61 26.39 -22.20
C VAL A 437 -1.61 27.54 -22.44
N THR A 438 -0.71 27.83 -21.50
CA THR A 438 0.21 28.99 -21.66
C THR A 438 1.31 28.67 -22.66
N ASP A 439 1.47 29.50 -23.69
CA ASP A 439 2.61 29.42 -24.61
C ASP A 439 3.89 29.98 -23.94
N ALA A 440 4.82 29.10 -23.61
CA ALA A 440 6.00 29.40 -22.78
C ALA A 440 7.25 28.58 -23.19
N GLY A 441 7.32 28.15 -24.45
CA GLY A 441 8.48 27.42 -24.99
C GLY A 441 8.68 25.99 -24.44
N GLU A 442 9.78 25.36 -24.83
CA GLU A 442 10.10 23.95 -24.51
C GLU A 442 10.26 23.70 -22.99
N ASP A 443 10.79 24.66 -22.24
CA ASP A 443 10.98 24.56 -20.80
C ASP A 443 9.65 24.43 -20.02
N ALA A 444 8.52 24.85 -20.63
CA ALA A 444 7.20 24.77 -20.02
C ALA A 444 6.49 23.42 -20.23
N ILE A 445 7.03 22.53 -21.09
CA ILE A 445 6.42 21.22 -21.43
C ILE A 445 6.14 20.40 -20.16
N TRP A 446 7.09 20.37 -19.23
CA TRP A 446 6.95 19.64 -17.96
C TRP A 446 5.90 20.26 -17.04
N ALA A 447 5.84 21.60 -16.97
CA ALA A 447 4.87 22.32 -16.14
C ALA A 447 3.43 22.12 -16.64
N ARG A 448 3.21 22.20 -17.97
CA ARG A 448 1.90 21.90 -18.59
C ARG A 448 1.47 20.46 -18.34
N THR A 449 2.41 19.52 -18.42
CA THR A 449 2.14 18.10 -18.17
C THR A 449 1.73 17.88 -16.71
N LYS A 450 2.50 18.43 -15.75
CA LYS A 450 2.12 18.38 -14.33
C LYS A 450 0.79 19.07 -14.05
N ALA A 451 0.49 20.18 -14.71
CA ALA A 451 -0.79 20.88 -14.54
C ALA A 451 -1.98 20.03 -15.00
N ALA A 452 -1.86 19.32 -16.13
CA ALA A 452 -2.87 18.37 -16.59
C ALA A 452 -3.09 17.23 -15.57
N TRP A 453 -2.01 16.66 -15.03
CA TRP A 453 -2.09 15.60 -14.00
C TRP A 453 -2.66 16.12 -12.68
N ALA A 454 -2.32 17.34 -12.28
CA ALA A 454 -2.88 17.98 -11.09
C ALA A 454 -4.39 18.21 -11.24
N LEU A 455 -4.86 18.67 -12.40
CA LEU A 455 -6.28 18.76 -12.72
C LEU A 455 -6.96 17.37 -12.69
N ALA A 456 -6.31 16.33 -13.22
CA ALA A 456 -6.84 14.97 -13.15
C ALA A 456 -6.97 14.45 -11.70
N ALA A 457 -6.00 14.76 -10.84
CA ALA A 457 -6.02 14.38 -9.43
C ALA A 457 -7.15 15.06 -8.65
N ILE A 458 -7.59 16.27 -9.06
CA ILE A 458 -8.77 16.95 -8.49
C ILE A 458 -10.07 16.22 -8.87
N GLY A 459 -10.09 15.48 -9.98
CA GLY A 459 -11.24 14.68 -10.41
C GLY A 459 -12.33 15.48 -11.13
N GLU A 460 -13.60 15.16 -10.90
CA GLU A 460 -14.72 15.58 -11.75
C GLU A 460 -14.85 17.11 -11.92
N LYS A 461 -14.48 17.89 -10.90
CA LYS A 461 -14.56 19.35 -10.92
C LYS A 461 -13.69 19.98 -12.00
N SER A 462 -12.61 19.31 -12.42
CA SER A 462 -11.69 19.82 -13.43
C SER A 462 -12.12 19.49 -14.87
N ILE A 463 -13.10 18.60 -15.05
CA ILE A 463 -13.56 18.15 -16.38
C ILE A 463 -13.87 19.33 -17.31
N PRO A 464 -14.64 20.37 -16.92
CA PRO A 464 -14.96 21.48 -17.81
C PRO A 464 -13.70 22.20 -18.35
N LEU A 465 -12.70 22.39 -17.49
CA LEU A 465 -11.44 23.05 -17.83
C LEU A 465 -10.60 22.19 -18.79
N LEU A 466 -10.53 20.89 -18.53
CA LEU A 466 -9.82 19.94 -19.41
C LEU A 466 -10.51 19.79 -20.77
N THR A 467 -11.84 19.76 -20.82
CA THR A 467 -12.58 19.73 -22.09
C THR A 467 -12.41 21.00 -22.90
N ALA A 468 -12.33 22.17 -22.25
CA ALA A 468 -12.02 23.41 -22.94
C ALA A 468 -10.63 23.37 -23.59
N ALA A 469 -9.64 22.77 -22.92
CA ALA A 469 -8.28 22.60 -23.45
C ALA A 469 -8.19 21.63 -24.65
N LEU A 470 -9.22 20.83 -24.94
CA LEU A 470 -9.28 20.03 -26.18
C LEU A 470 -9.46 20.90 -27.43
N ASN A 471 -9.93 22.15 -27.28
CA ASN A 471 -10.06 23.10 -28.37
C ASN A 471 -8.79 23.91 -28.64
N ASP A 472 -7.71 23.68 -27.88
CA ASP A 472 -6.46 24.40 -28.05
C ASP A 472 -5.82 24.13 -29.42
N ASN A 473 -5.11 25.11 -29.98
CA ASN A 473 -4.44 24.99 -31.28
C ASN A 473 -3.22 24.05 -31.22
N GLU A 474 -2.56 23.94 -30.08
CA GLU A 474 -1.40 23.09 -29.87
C GLU A 474 -1.80 21.63 -29.65
N GLU A 475 -1.32 20.73 -30.51
CA GLU A 475 -1.61 19.30 -30.40
C GLU A 475 -1.18 18.70 -29.07
N VAL A 476 -0.02 19.13 -28.55
CA VAL A 476 0.54 18.62 -27.30
C VAL A 476 -0.36 18.97 -26.12
N THR A 477 -0.98 20.16 -26.12
CA THR A 477 -1.93 20.59 -25.08
C THR A 477 -3.21 19.78 -25.13
N ARG A 478 -3.79 19.59 -26.33
CA ARG A 478 -4.95 18.69 -26.51
C ARG A 478 -4.65 17.27 -26.03
N ARG A 479 -3.46 16.74 -26.32
CA ARG A 479 -3.03 15.40 -25.91
C ARG A 479 -2.92 15.26 -24.39
N ARG A 480 -2.33 16.26 -23.71
CA ARG A 480 -2.22 16.27 -22.24
C ARG A 480 -3.59 16.33 -21.57
N ALA A 481 -4.47 17.21 -22.05
CA ALA A 481 -5.84 17.31 -21.57
C ALA A 481 -6.60 15.99 -21.78
N GLY A 482 -6.39 15.33 -22.93
CA GLY A 482 -6.97 14.03 -23.20
C GLY A 482 -6.53 12.94 -22.24
N TRP A 483 -5.22 12.80 -21.98
CA TRP A 483 -4.72 11.84 -21.00
C TRP A 483 -5.22 12.10 -19.57
N ALA A 484 -5.34 13.38 -19.19
CA ALA A 484 -5.94 13.76 -17.92
C ALA A 484 -7.42 13.33 -17.82
N LEU A 485 -8.20 13.50 -18.89
CA LEU A 485 -9.60 13.06 -18.95
C LEU A 485 -9.75 11.53 -18.93
N VAL A 486 -8.83 10.79 -19.58
CA VAL A 486 -8.75 9.31 -19.48
C VAL A 486 -8.48 8.89 -18.04
N LYS A 487 -7.56 9.57 -17.34
CA LYS A 487 -7.24 9.27 -15.94
C LYS A 487 -8.43 9.50 -15.00
N ILE A 488 -9.27 10.50 -15.28
CA ILE A 488 -10.53 10.71 -14.55
C ILE A 488 -11.54 9.59 -14.85
N GLY A 489 -11.59 9.11 -16.09
CA GLY A 489 -12.41 7.96 -16.49
C GLY A 489 -13.86 8.31 -16.82
N SER A 490 -14.78 7.39 -16.50
CA SER A 490 -16.22 7.46 -16.83
C SER A 490 -16.95 8.75 -16.45
N PRO A 491 -16.57 9.50 -15.40
CA PRO A 491 -17.17 10.82 -15.16
C PRO A 491 -16.99 11.81 -16.32
N SER A 492 -15.92 11.68 -17.11
CA SER A 492 -15.64 12.52 -18.29
C SER A 492 -16.58 12.26 -19.46
N THR A 493 -17.25 11.11 -19.51
CA THR A 493 -18.01 10.64 -20.69
C THR A 493 -19.08 11.63 -21.15
N LYS A 494 -19.86 12.22 -20.23
CA LYS A 494 -20.91 13.18 -20.58
C LYS A 494 -20.36 14.42 -21.26
N ALA A 495 -19.26 14.97 -20.73
CA ALA A 495 -18.63 16.17 -21.28
C ALA A 495 -17.98 15.88 -22.64
N LEU A 496 -17.33 14.72 -22.78
CA LEU A 496 -16.72 14.27 -24.03
C LEU A 496 -17.74 14.01 -25.15
N ILE A 497 -18.94 13.49 -24.80
CA ILE A 497 -20.05 13.37 -25.75
C ILE A 497 -20.44 14.74 -26.31
N ALA A 498 -20.42 15.79 -25.49
CA ALA A 498 -20.68 17.14 -25.96
C ALA A 498 -19.55 17.63 -26.88
N SER A 499 -18.28 17.31 -26.55
CA SER A 499 -17.11 17.66 -27.37
C SER A 499 -17.11 17.02 -28.77
N LEU A 500 -17.84 15.92 -28.99
CA LEU A 500 -18.04 15.34 -30.33
C LEU A 500 -18.85 16.24 -31.27
N ARG A 501 -19.49 17.31 -30.77
CA ARG A 501 -20.32 18.24 -31.57
C ARG A 501 -19.65 19.60 -31.77
N GLU A 502 -18.40 19.74 -31.36
CA GLU A 502 -17.64 20.98 -31.45
C GLU A 502 -17.27 21.35 -32.89
N ILE A 503 -17.10 22.66 -33.13
CA ILE A 503 -16.71 23.16 -34.46
C ILE A 503 -15.28 22.71 -34.81
N ASN A 504 -14.38 22.69 -33.82
CA ASN A 504 -12.99 22.31 -34.00
C ASN A 504 -12.87 20.79 -34.23
N LYS A 505 -12.41 20.42 -35.43
CA LYS A 505 -12.23 19.00 -35.80
C LYS A 505 -11.25 18.25 -34.90
N TYR A 506 -10.19 18.92 -34.43
CA TYR A 506 -9.20 18.28 -33.57
C TYR A 506 -9.76 17.96 -32.19
N ALA A 507 -10.69 18.79 -31.69
CA ALA A 507 -11.40 18.52 -30.45
C ALA A 507 -12.35 17.32 -30.61
N ARG A 508 -13.11 17.25 -31.71
CA ARG A 508 -13.98 16.11 -32.02
C ARG A 508 -13.21 14.80 -32.15
N GLU A 509 -12.13 14.82 -32.93
CA GLU A 509 -11.25 13.66 -33.13
C GLU A 509 -10.69 13.17 -31.79
N ARG A 510 -10.14 14.09 -30.98
CA ARG A 510 -9.58 13.76 -29.68
C ARG A 510 -10.65 13.25 -28.71
N ALA A 511 -11.85 13.83 -28.71
CA ALA A 511 -12.95 13.36 -27.89
C ALA A 511 -13.35 11.92 -28.23
N ALA A 512 -13.41 11.56 -29.52
CA ALA A 512 -13.67 10.19 -29.95
C ALA A 512 -12.59 9.22 -29.43
N GLN A 513 -11.31 9.58 -29.56
CA GLN A 513 -10.21 8.78 -29.03
C GLN A 513 -10.30 8.60 -27.51
N ILE A 514 -10.52 9.67 -26.76
CA ILE A 514 -10.64 9.62 -25.29
C ILE A 514 -11.79 8.70 -24.88
N LEU A 515 -12.96 8.81 -25.52
CA LEU A 515 -14.11 7.94 -25.26
C LEU A 515 -13.78 6.46 -25.51
N GLY A 516 -13.01 6.15 -26.55
CA GLY A 516 -12.52 4.80 -26.83
C GLY A 516 -11.53 4.26 -25.78
N TRP A 517 -10.70 5.13 -25.20
CA TRP A 517 -9.81 4.77 -24.08
C TRP A 517 -10.56 4.57 -22.76
N ILE A 518 -11.58 5.39 -22.49
CA ILE A 518 -12.43 5.26 -21.29
C ILE A 518 -13.27 3.98 -21.37
N GLY A 519 -13.79 3.63 -22.55
CA GLY A 519 -14.52 2.38 -22.75
C GLY A 519 -15.97 2.38 -22.25
N ASP A 520 -16.54 3.56 -21.96
CA ASP A 520 -17.88 3.70 -21.39
C ASP A 520 -18.98 3.58 -22.46
N GLU A 521 -19.89 2.61 -22.28
CA GLU A 521 -20.96 2.33 -23.24
C GLU A 521 -21.94 3.48 -23.45
N ARG A 522 -22.04 4.42 -22.51
CA ARG A 522 -22.89 5.62 -22.65
C ARG A 522 -22.48 6.47 -23.86
N ALA A 523 -21.25 6.32 -24.35
CA ALA A 523 -20.74 7.02 -25.53
C ALA A 523 -21.16 6.41 -26.87
N VAL A 524 -21.61 5.15 -26.90
CA VAL A 524 -21.79 4.36 -28.13
C VAL A 524 -22.71 5.06 -29.14
N THR A 525 -23.89 5.53 -28.71
CA THR A 525 -24.83 6.22 -29.62
C THR A 525 -24.24 7.49 -30.22
N SER A 526 -23.49 8.26 -29.44
CA SER A 526 -22.85 9.49 -29.88
C SER A 526 -21.66 9.23 -30.81
N LEU A 527 -20.91 8.15 -30.56
CA LEU A 527 -19.83 7.70 -31.45
C LEU A 527 -20.37 7.16 -32.78
N ILE A 528 -21.50 6.44 -32.78
CA ILE A 528 -22.19 6.03 -34.01
C ILE A 528 -22.60 7.27 -34.82
N TRP A 529 -23.06 8.33 -34.16
CA TRP A 529 -23.35 9.60 -34.84
C TRP A 529 -22.09 10.24 -35.43
N ALA A 530 -20.95 10.18 -34.72
CA ALA A 530 -19.67 10.70 -35.19
C ALA A 530 -19.07 9.94 -36.39
N LEU A 531 -19.55 8.73 -36.71
CA LEU A 531 -19.19 8.04 -37.96
C LEU A 531 -19.67 8.75 -39.22
N LYS A 532 -20.58 9.73 -39.08
CA LYS A 532 -21.09 10.57 -40.18
C LYS A 532 -20.40 11.93 -40.25
N ASP A 533 -19.31 12.13 -39.51
CA ASP A 533 -18.55 13.39 -39.54
C ASP A 533 -17.98 13.66 -40.94
N LYS A 534 -17.83 14.94 -41.28
CA LYS A 534 -17.26 15.37 -42.55
C LYS A 534 -15.75 15.15 -42.63
N GLU A 535 -15.06 15.08 -41.49
CA GLU A 535 -13.62 14.90 -41.41
C GLU A 535 -13.26 13.41 -41.25
N PRO A 536 -12.50 12.81 -42.19
CA PRO A 536 -12.15 11.39 -42.12
C PRO A 536 -11.40 10.99 -40.84
N SER A 537 -10.59 11.88 -40.25
CA SER A 537 -9.86 11.58 -39.01
C SER A 537 -10.78 11.38 -37.81
N VAL A 538 -11.89 12.13 -37.76
CA VAL A 538 -12.94 11.98 -36.73
C VAL A 538 -13.68 10.66 -36.94
N VAL A 539 -14.04 10.34 -38.19
CA VAL A 539 -14.72 9.08 -38.54
C VAL A 539 -13.85 7.87 -38.17
N GLY A 540 -12.57 7.88 -38.54
CA GLY A 540 -11.63 6.81 -38.21
C GLY A 540 -11.44 6.64 -36.69
N SER A 541 -11.31 7.76 -35.96
CA SER A 541 -11.21 7.75 -34.49
C SER A 541 -12.49 7.22 -33.82
N ALA A 542 -13.67 7.56 -34.34
CA ALA A 542 -14.94 7.06 -33.84
C ALA A 542 -15.11 5.55 -34.13
N ALA A 543 -14.70 5.08 -35.31
CA ALA A 543 -14.70 3.66 -35.65
C ALA A 543 -13.78 2.86 -34.71
N TRP A 544 -12.54 3.33 -34.52
CA TRP A 544 -11.59 2.76 -33.58
C TRP A 544 -12.15 2.70 -32.15
N ALA A 545 -12.76 3.80 -31.69
CA ALA A 545 -13.34 3.88 -30.34
C ALA A 545 -14.51 2.90 -30.14
N LEU A 546 -15.39 2.74 -31.13
CA LEU A 546 -16.49 1.78 -31.08
C LEU A 546 -15.98 0.33 -31.03
N GLY A 547 -14.94 0.01 -31.80
CA GLY A 547 -14.27 -1.30 -31.75
C GLY A 547 -13.66 -1.60 -30.38
N ARG A 548 -13.05 -0.59 -29.74
CA ARG A 548 -12.49 -0.68 -28.39
C ARG A 548 -13.56 -0.91 -27.31
N ILE A 549 -14.68 -0.17 -27.37
CA ILE A 549 -15.80 -0.36 -26.43
C ILE A 549 -16.40 -1.75 -26.63
N GLY A 550 -16.52 -2.19 -27.88
CA GLY A 550 -16.95 -3.56 -28.20
C GLY A 550 -18.46 -3.75 -28.11
N ASN A 551 -19.26 -2.68 -28.21
CA ASN A 551 -20.71 -2.76 -28.09
C ASN A 551 -21.36 -3.17 -29.43
N PRO A 552 -22.16 -4.26 -29.48
CA PRO A 552 -22.73 -4.79 -30.73
C PRO A 552 -23.64 -3.82 -31.49
N LYS A 553 -24.22 -2.82 -30.82
CA LYS A 553 -25.06 -1.79 -31.46
C LYS A 553 -24.31 -1.01 -32.55
N ALA A 554 -22.98 -1.00 -32.51
CA ALA A 554 -22.15 -0.31 -33.48
C ALA A 554 -21.96 -1.07 -34.81
N LEU A 555 -22.20 -2.38 -34.86
CA LEU A 555 -21.86 -3.24 -36.00
C LEU A 555 -22.49 -2.76 -37.31
N SER A 556 -23.80 -2.48 -37.30
CA SER A 556 -24.51 -2.04 -38.51
C SER A 556 -23.92 -0.75 -39.08
N ALA A 557 -23.53 0.20 -38.22
CA ALA A 557 -22.94 1.46 -38.64
C ALA A 557 -21.50 1.28 -39.15
N LEU A 558 -20.71 0.40 -38.51
CA LEU A 558 -19.33 0.10 -38.92
C LEU A 558 -19.25 -0.67 -40.23
N HIS A 559 -20.16 -1.62 -40.49
CA HIS A 559 -20.21 -2.34 -41.76
C HIS A 559 -20.35 -1.40 -42.97
N GLY A 560 -21.10 -0.30 -42.82
CA GLY A 560 -21.23 0.72 -43.86
C GLY A 560 -19.92 1.43 -44.22
N LEU A 561 -18.89 1.34 -43.38
CA LEU A 561 -17.59 2.00 -43.57
C LEU A 561 -16.49 1.08 -44.10
N ILE A 562 -16.75 -0.23 -44.24
CA ILE A 562 -15.74 -1.19 -44.74
C ILE A 562 -15.34 -0.90 -46.20
N ASN A 563 -16.21 -0.27 -46.98
CA ASN A 563 -15.92 0.15 -48.35
C ASN A 563 -15.63 1.65 -48.47
N ASN A 564 -15.21 2.32 -47.38
CA ASN A 564 -14.91 3.74 -47.41
C ASN A 564 -13.67 4.02 -48.29
N ASN A 565 -13.71 5.12 -49.05
CA ASN A 565 -12.62 5.56 -49.92
C ASN A 565 -11.36 5.95 -49.13
N ASN A 566 -11.51 6.39 -47.88
CA ASN A 566 -10.39 6.68 -46.99
C ASN A 566 -9.86 5.38 -46.37
N GLU A 567 -8.55 5.13 -46.55
CA GLU A 567 -7.88 3.92 -46.08
C GLU A 567 -7.88 3.76 -44.56
N ASP A 568 -7.59 4.81 -43.82
CA ASP A 568 -7.58 4.77 -42.35
C ASP A 568 -8.97 4.50 -41.78
N VAL A 569 -10.01 5.10 -42.38
CA VAL A 569 -11.40 4.86 -41.98
C VAL A 569 -11.78 3.41 -42.22
N ARG A 570 -11.45 2.88 -43.39
CA ARG A 570 -11.71 1.48 -43.76
C ARG A 570 -10.98 0.52 -42.83
N ALA A 571 -9.69 0.72 -42.59
CA ALA A 571 -8.89 -0.13 -41.72
C ALA A 571 -9.44 -0.17 -40.29
N ASN A 572 -9.74 1.00 -39.71
CA ASN A 572 -10.33 1.09 -38.38
C ASN A 572 -11.72 0.45 -38.30
N ALA A 573 -12.54 0.58 -39.35
CA ALA A 573 -13.87 -0.04 -39.39
C ALA A 573 -13.81 -1.57 -39.44
N VAL A 574 -12.90 -2.14 -40.24
CA VAL A 574 -12.65 -3.58 -40.31
C VAL A 574 -12.19 -4.11 -38.95
N GLU A 575 -11.13 -3.51 -38.38
CA GLU A 575 -10.61 -3.91 -37.07
C GLU A 575 -11.67 -3.79 -35.97
N ALA A 576 -12.51 -2.75 -36.00
CA ALA A 576 -13.58 -2.56 -35.04
C ALA A 576 -14.66 -3.65 -35.14
N VAL A 577 -15.07 -4.04 -36.36
CA VAL A 577 -16.03 -5.12 -36.58
C VAL A 577 -15.46 -6.44 -36.07
N GLU A 578 -14.23 -6.79 -36.46
CA GLU A 578 -13.56 -8.02 -36.01
C GLU A 578 -13.51 -8.10 -34.47
N ARG A 579 -13.13 -7.01 -33.80
CA ARG A 579 -13.08 -6.95 -32.34
C ARG A 579 -14.43 -7.14 -31.68
N ILE A 580 -15.48 -6.50 -32.21
CA ILE A 580 -16.83 -6.61 -31.64
C ILE A 580 -17.36 -8.04 -31.84
N VAL A 581 -17.19 -8.61 -33.04
CA VAL A 581 -17.63 -9.99 -33.36
C VAL A 581 -16.93 -11.01 -32.47
N ALA A 582 -15.60 -10.94 -32.36
CA ALA A 582 -14.83 -11.82 -31.49
C ALA A 582 -15.24 -11.72 -30.01
N LYS A 583 -15.62 -10.52 -29.54
CA LYS A 583 -16.13 -10.31 -28.17
C LYS A 583 -17.53 -10.92 -28.00
N THR A 584 -18.42 -10.77 -28.99
CA THR A 584 -19.76 -11.38 -28.94
C THR A 584 -19.73 -12.90 -28.99
N GLU A 585 -18.88 -13.49 -29.82
CA GLU A 585 -18.72 -14.94 -29.92
C GLU A 585 -18.17 -15.54 -28.63
N LYS A 586 -17.16 -14.91 -28.01
CA LYS A 586 -16.69 -15.30 -26.68
C LYS A 586 -17.79 -15.22 -25.62
N THR A 587 -18.62 -14.18 -25.65
CA THR A 587 -19.70 -14.01 -24.66
C THR A 587 -20.83 -15.03 -24.86
N ALA A 588 -21.14 -15.39 -26.11
CA ALA A 588 -22.09 -16.45 -26.46
C ALA A 588 -21.62 -17.83 -25.98
N TYR A 589 -20.32 -18.12 -26.10
CA TYR A 589 -19.72 -19.39 -25.66
C TYR A 589 -19.80 -19.61 -24.13
N TYR A 590 -19.86 -18.54 -23.33
CA TYR A 590 -20.00 -18.62 -21.86
C TYR A 590 -21.45 -18.51 -21.36
N THR A 591 -22.43 -18.31 -22.25
CA THR A 591 -23.85 -18.17 -21.89
C THR A 591 -24.73 -19.34 -22.36
N GLU A 592 -24.18 -20.32 -23.09
CA GLU A 592 -24.89 -21.57 -23.32
C GLU A 592 -25.00 -22.37 -22.01
N PRO A 593 -26.21 -22.71 -21.53
CA PRO A 593 -26.35 -23.63 -20.42
C PRO A 593 -25.78 -24.98 -20.85
N ALA A 594 -24.84 -25.51 -20.07
CA ALA A 594 -24.26 -26.83 -20.27
C ALA A 594 -25.38 -27.82 -20.62
N GLN A 595 -25.42 -28.28 -21.87
CA GLN A 595 -26.28 -29.38 -22.27
C GLN A 595 -25.86 -30.58 -21.42
N LYS A 596 -26.74 -30.97 -20.49
CA LYS A 596 -26.62 -32.21 -19.73
C LYS A 596 -26.68 -33.41 -20.68
N PRO A 597 -25.96 -34.50 -20.33
CA PRO A 597 -25.17 -35.33 -21.23
C PRO A 597 -25.93 -36.03 -22.34
#